data_AF-A0A7C6HJB7-F1
#
_entry.id   AF-A0A7C6HJB7-F1
#
_cell.length_a   1.000
_cell.length_b   1.000
_cell.length_c   1.000
_cell.angle_alpha   90.00
_cell.angle_beta   90.00
_cell.angle_gamma   90.00
#
_symmetry.space_group_name_H-M   'P 1'
#
loop_
_entity.id
_entity.type
_entity.pdbx_description
1 polymer ?
#
loop_
_entity_poly.entity_id
_entity_poly.type
_entity_poly.pdbx_seq_one_letter_code
_entity_poly.pdbx_strand_id
1 'polypeptide(L)'
;MTKQPVIAADLQSAYELSLRKPQKEIGLYFISSNRELLKHVEKVMNRYGAFGIMDASGRVHYLLDARKGIPYAENQFLETVSSLVEDHVKEEVDYQRETQNLVNQILGRYAFNKDLRGYRILFTMLELSLGDYSLLNPISKRLYTQVAKVFNVTASQVERNVRYLFEDLMAKEKIMRVKTKEKRYYLSSENGRLPVAKTVVKLWQICRLEAEGDLLEELDKVNELATSA
;
A
#
# COMPACT_ATOMS: atom_id res chain seq x y z
N MET A 1 -67.30 31.89 29.58
CA MET A 1 -65.89 32.19 29.90
C MET A 1 -65.05 31.00 29.43
N THR A 2 -64.82 30.89 28.11
CA THR A 2 -63.60 31.29 27.36
C THR A 2 -62.45 30.27 27.45
N LYS A 3 -62.63 29.09 26.82
CA LYS A 3 -61.55 28.15 26.42
C LYS A 3 -60.84 28.61 25.13
N GLN A 4 -60.58 29.91 24.99
CA GLN A 4 -59.86 30.47 23.83
C GLN A 4 -58.35 30.73 24.01
N PRO A 5 -57.73 30.78 25.21
CA PRO A 5 -56.32 31.16 25.29
C PRO A 5 -55.34 30.03 24.95
N VAL A 6 -55.72 28.75 25.14
CA VAL A 6 -54.80 27.61 24.95
C VAL A 6 -54.56 27.30 23.47
N ILE A 7 -55.63 27.28 22.66
CA ILE A 7 -55.53 27.00 21.22
C ILE A 7 -54.77 28.12 20.51
N ALA A 8 -54.97 29.38 20.93
CA ALA A 8 -54.24 30.52 20.39
C ALA A 8 -52.75 30.47 20.74
N ALA A 9 -52.39 30.08 21.97
CA ALA A 9 -51.00 29.91 22.39
C ALA A 9 -50.32 28.74 21.65
N ASP A 10 -51.01 27.62 21.46
CA ASP A 10 -50.48 26.47 20.72
C ASP A 10 -50.28 26.79 19.23
N LEU A 11 -51.21 27.54 18.62
CA LEU A 11 -51.08 28.02 17.24
C LEU A 11 -49.94 29.04 17.09
N GLN A 12 -49.78 29.94 18.06
CA GLN A 12 -48.68 30.90 18.10
C GLN A 12 -47.33 30.18 18.22
N SER A 13 -47.25 29.17 19.09
CA SER A 13 -46.03 28.37 19.29
C SER A 13 -45.70 27.52 18.04
N ALA A 14 -46.70 26.91 17.40
CA ALA A 14 -46.52 26.19 16.14
C ALA A 14 -46.09 27.12 15.00
N TYR A 15 -46.62 28.34 14.96
CA TYR A 15 -46.25 29.36 13.98
C TYR A 15 -44.82 29.88 14.21
N GLU A 16 -44.43 30.17 15.45
CA GLU A 16 -43.07 30.55 15.83
C GLU A 16 -42.04 29.44 15.54
N LEU A 17 -42.41 28.17 15.75
CA LEU A 17 -41.59 27.02 15.36
C LEU A 17 -41.44 26.92 13.83
N SER A 18 -42.49 27.23 13.08
CA SER A 18 -42.45 27.23 11.60
C SER A 18 -41.56 28.35 11.04
N LEU A 19 -41.50 29.50 11.71
CA LEU A 19 -40.65 30.65 11.35
C LEU A 19 -39.17 30.43 11.70
N ARG A 20 -38.87 29.53 12.65
CA ARG A 20 -37.50 29.16 13.04
C ARG A 20 -36.90 28.03 12.23
N LYS A 21 -37.69 27.32 11.41
CA LYS A 21 -37.15 26.29 10.53
C LYS A 21 -36.42 26.93 9.35
N PRO A 22 -35.18 26.48 9.03
CA PRO A 22 -34.50 26.93 7.84
C PRO A 22 -35.39 26.64 6.61
N GLN A 23 -35.62 27.65 5.77
CA GLN A 23 -36.62 27.65 4.69
C GLN A 23 -36.40 26.56 3.61
N LYS A 24 -35.28 25.83 3.65
CA LYS A 24 -35.00 24.63 2.87
C LYS A 24 -34.25 23.61 3.73
N GLU A 25 -34.96 22.61 4.22
CA GLU A 25 -34.36 21.38 4.75
C GLU A 25 -34.30 20.36 3.61
N ILE A 26 -33.09 20.01 3.17
CA ILE A 26 -32.90 18.87 2.27
C ILE A 26 -32.80 17.62 3.16
N GLY A 27 -33.87 16.83 3.18
CA GLY A 27 -33.92 15.55 3.89
C GLY A 27 -33.67 14.38 2.96
N LEU A 28 -32.77 13.47 3.33
CA LEU A 28 -32.57 12.21 2.63
C LEU A 28 -33.21 11.09 3.46
N TYR A 29 -34.21 10.43 2.89
CA TYR A 29 -34.98 9.40 3.59
C TYR A 29 -34.50 8.02 3.17
N PHE A 30 -34.06 7.22 4.14
CA PHE A 30 -33.74 5.82 3.93
C PHE A 30 -34.96 4.96 4.25
N ILE A 31 -35.52 4.31 3.24
CA ILE A 31 -36.71 3.46 3.37
C ILE A 31 -36.29 2.02 3.13
N SER A 32 -36.52 1.14 4.10
CA SER A 32 -36.25 -0.29 3.96
C SER A 32 -37.33 -1.08 4.69
N SER A 33 -37.73 -2.22 4.10
CA SER A 33 -38.59 -3.19 4.76
C SER A 33 -37.87 -3.99 5.86
N ASN A 34 -36.53 -3.95 5.87
CA ASN A 34 -35.71 -4.64 6.85
C ASN A 34 -35.35 -3.71 8.02
N ARG A 35 -35.92 -4.00 9.19
CA ARG A 35 -35.68 -3.24 10.43
C ARG A 35 -34.25 -3.35 10.95
N GLU A 36 -33.56 -4.46 10.72
CA GLU A 36 -32.17 -4.62 11.17
C GLU A 36 -31.22 -3.71 10.39
N LEU A 37 -31.43 -3.59 9.08
CA LEU A 37 -30.66 -2.67 8.24
C LEU A 37 -30.87 -1.21 8.68
N LEU A 38 -32.11 -0.81 8.95
CA LEU A 38 -32.40 0.54 9.44
C LEU A 38 -31.70 0.82 10.77
N LYS A 39 -31.77 -0.12 11.72
CA LYS A 39 -31.07 0.00 13.01
C LYS A 39 -29.56 0.05 12.85
N HIS A 40 -29.01 -0.71 11.90
CA HIS A 40 -27.58 -0.72 11.65
C HIS A 40 -27.12 0.63 11.08
N VAL A 41 -27.81 1.16 10.07
CA VAL A 41 -27.53 2.48 9.50
C VAL A 41 -27.67 3.58 10.56
N GLU A 42 -28.73 3.54 11.36
CA GLU A 42 -28.92 4.49 12.47
C GLU A 42 -27.77 4.40 13.48
N LYS A 43 -27.32 3.19 13.84
CA LYS A 43 -26.18 2.99 14.74
C LYS A 43 -24.88 3.53 14.15
N VAL A 44 -24.64 3.32 12.86
CA VAL A 44 -23.47 3.84 12.13
C VAL A 44 -23.52 5.38 12.11
N MET A 45 -24.64 5.98 11.73
CA MET A 45 -24.83 7.44 11.70
C MET A 45 -24.69 8.06 13.10
N ASN A 46 -25.25 7.43 14.13
CA ASN A 46 -25.12 7.92 15.51
C ASN A 46 -23.69 7.80 16.07
N ARG A 47 -22.90 6.82 15.58
CA ARG A 47 -21.53 6.56 16.05
C ARG A 47 -20.49 7.39 15.31
N TYR A 48 -20.58 7.43 13.99
CA TYR A 48 -19.55 8.02 13.12
C TYR A 48 -19.99 9.35 12.51
N GLY A 49 -21.28 9.69 12.54
CA GLY A 49 -21.81 10.93 11.95
C GLY A 49 -21.71 11.00 10.43
N ALA A 50 -21.29 9.92 9.77
CA ALA A 50 -21.14 9.85 8.33
C ALA A 50 -21.37 8.43 7.79
N PHE A 51 -21.81 8.35 6.53
CA PHE A 51 -21.99 7.09 5.79
C PHE A 51 -21.54 7.24 4.33
N GLY A 52 -20.66 6.38 3.85
CA GLY A 52 -20.10 6.43 2.49
C GLY A 52 -20.77 5.43 1.53
N ILE A 53 -21.00 5.85 0.28
CA ILE A 53 -21.50 5.01 -0.81
C ILE A 53 -20.57 5.17 -2.01
N MET A 54 -20.04 4.07 -2.52
CA MET A 54 -19.25 4.09 -3.76
C MET A 54 -20.17 4.03 -4.99
N ASP A 55 -19.96 4.92 -5.96
CA ASP A 55 -20.64 4.85 -7.26
C ASP A 55 -19.96 3.86 -8.22
N ALA A 56 -20.62 3.57 -9.35
CA ALA A 56 -20.08 2.66 -10.37
C ALA A 56 -18.78 3.16 -11.02
N SER A 57 -18.43 4.43 -10.84
CA SER A 57 -17.16 5.01 -11.29
C SER A 57 -16.05 4.96 -10.22
N GLY A 58 -16.31 4.34 -9.07
CA GLY A 58 -15.35 4.20 -7.97
C GLY A 58 -15.23 5.43 -7.07
N ARG A 59 -16.09 6.46 -7.25
CA ARG A 59 -16.08 7.64 -6.37
C ARG A 59 -16.93 7.35 -5.14
N VAL A 60 -16.41 7.72 -3.97
CA VAL A 60 -17.14 7.58 -2.70
C VAL A 60 -17.88 8.88 -2.38
N HIS A 61 -19.20 8.78 -2.24
CA HIS A 61 -20.09 9.85 -1.82
C HIS A 61 -20.39 9.69 -0.33
N TYR A 62 -20.12 10.72 0.47
CA TYR A 62 -20.37 10.70 1.91
C TYR A 62 -21.65 11.46 2.26
N LEU A 63 -22.52 10.83 3.03
CA LEU A 63 -23.65 11.45 3.71
C LEU A 63 -23.22 11.83 5.12
N LEU A 64 -23.45 13.08 5.52
CA LEU A 64 -23.12 13.59 6.86
C LEU A 64 -24.38 13.79 7.69
N ASP A 65 -24.31 13.37 8.96
CA ASP A 65 -25.39 13.54 9.92
C ASP A 65 -25.38 14.95 10.51
N ALA A 66 -26.14 15.86 9.89
CA ALA A 66 -26.33 17.22 10.39
C ALA A 66 -27.53 17.38 11.34
N ARG A 67 -28.13 16.29 11.86
CA ARG A 67 -29.29 16.38 12.77
C ARG A 67 -28.99 17.17 14.06
N LYS A 68 -27.73 17.20 14.49
CA LYS A 68 -27.23 17.97 15.64
C LYS A 68 -26.71 19.36 15.29
N GLY A 69 -26.86 19.78 14.03
CA GLY A 69 -26.40 21.06 13.50
C GLY A 69 -25.14 20.93 12.63
N ILE A 70 -24.96 21.91 11.74
CA ILE A 70 -23.85 21.96 10.76
C ILE A 70 -22.48 21.96 11.47
N PRO A 71 -22.21 22.76 12.52
CA PRO A 71 -20.90 22.77 13.16
C PRO A 71 -20.52 21.42 13.79
N TYR A 72 -21.50 20.68 14.30
CA TYR A 72 -21.27 19.34 14.86
C TYR A 72 -20.89 18.34 13.75
N ALA A 73 -21.61 18.37 12.63
CA ALA A 73 -21.32 17.52 11.48
C ALA A 73 -19.95 17.81 10.86
N GLU A 74 -19.55 19.09 10.78
CA GLU A 74 -18.22 19.49 10.29
C GLU A 74 -17.10 18.94 11.17
N ASN A 75 -17.20 19.11 12.49
CA ASN A 75 -16.18 18.58 13.41
C ASN A 75 -16.11 17.05 13.36
N GLN A 76 -17.25 16.36 13.33
CA GLN A 76 -17.27 14.90 13.24
C GLN A 76 -16.72 14.39 11.90
N PHE A 77 -16.97 15.13 10.81
CA PHE A 77 -16.40 14.84 9.50
C PHE A 77 -14.89 15.02 9.49
N LEU A 78 -14.39 16.14 10.03
CA LEU A 78 -12.95 16.39 10.13
C LEU A 78 -12.25 15.31 10.96
N GLU A 79 -12.83 14.89 12.09
CA GLU A 79 -12.31 13.77 12.89
C GLU A 79 -12.26 12.47 12.11
N THR A 80 -13.36 12.13 11.42
CA THR A 80 -13.47 10.87 10.64
C THR A 80 -12.51 10.87 9.47
N VAL A 81 -12.39 11.98 8.73
CA VAL A 81 -11.44 12.11 7.63
C VAL A 81 -10.01 12.05 8.16
N SER A 82 -9.72 12.72 9.27
CA SER A 82 -8.39 12.69 9.89
C SER A 82 -8.01 11.26 10.29
N SER A 83 -8.92 10.51 10.92
CA SER A 83 -8.66 9.10 11.26
C SER A 83 -8.46 8.23 10.02
N LEU A 84 -9.26 8.42 8.96
CA LEU A 84 -9.11 7.66 7.72
C LEU A 84 -7.78 7.97 7.01
N VAL A 85 -7.35 9.23 7.01
CA VAL A 85 -6.05 9.63 6.47
C VAL A 85 -4.92 9.05 7.31
N GLU A 86 -5.02 9.11 8.64
CA GLU A 86 -4.04 8.51 9.53
C GLU A 86 -3.92 6.99 9.34
N ASP A 87 -5.04 6.29 9.20
CA ASP A 87 -5.06 4.84 8.98
C ASP A 87 -4.47 4.48 7.62
N HIS A 88 -4.79 5.25 6.57
CA HIS A 88 -4.20 5.04 5.25
C HIS A 88 -2.68 5.28 5.25
N VAL A 89 -2.21 6.35 5.92
CA VAL A 89 -0.77 6.63 6.05
C VAL A 89 -0.07 5.54 6.85
N LYS A 90 -0.70 5.01 7.91
CA LYS A 90 -0.15 3.87 8.67
C LYS A 90 -0.03 2.63 7.79
N GLU A 91 -1.08 2.28 7.04
CA GLU A 91 -1.06 1.14 6.13
C GLU A 91 0.05 1.26 5.07
N GLU A 92 0.22 2.43 4.46
CA GLU A 92 1.32 2.65 3.49
C GLU A 92 2.70 2.52 4.14
N VAL A 93 2.90 3.08 5.34
CA VAL A 93 4.17 3.01 6.06
C VAL A 93 4.49 1.57 6.47
N ASP A 94 3.49 0.82 6.92
CA ASP A 94 3.66 -0.58 7.30
C ASP A 94 3.99 -1.44 6.08
N TYR A 95 3.30 -1.25 4.94
CA TYR A 95 3.61 -1.94 3.68
C TYR A 95 5.05 -1.65 3.20
N GLN A 96 5.49 -0.39 3.26
CA GLN A 96 6.86 -0.02 2.91
C GLN A 96 7.88 -0.71 3.82
N ARG A 97 7.63 -0.70 5.14
CA ARG A 97 8.51 -1.35 6.13
C ARG A 97 8.60 -2.86 5.90
N GLU A 98 7.47 -3.52 5.65
CA GLU A 98 7.43 -4.95 5.33
C GLU A 98 8.23 -5.27 4.06
N THR A 99 8.04 -4.47 3.01
CA THR A 99 8.79 -4.59 1.75
C THR A 99 10.30 -4.43 1.98
N GLN A 100 10.72 -3.43 2.75
CA GLN A 100 12.13 -3.20 3.06
C GLN A 100 12.73 -4.35 3.88
N ASN A 101 11.99 -4.87 4.87
CA ASN A 101 12.40 -6.00 5.69
C ASN A 101 12.57 -7.26 4.83
N LEU A 102 11.62 -7.53 3.93
CA LEU A 102 11.66 -8.63 2.98
C LEU A 102 12.90 -8.54 2.09
N VAL A 103 13.13 -7.39 1.44
CA VAL A 103 14.31 -7.19 0.58
C VAL A 103 15.61 -7.37 1.37
N ASN A 104 15.68 -6.83 2.59
CA ASN A 104 16.86 -6.98 3.45
C ASN A 104 17.09 -8.46 3.85
N GLN A 105 16.03 -9.19 4.17
CA GLN A 105 16.09 -10.63 4.47
C GLN A 105 16.62 -11.41 3.25
N ILE A 106 16.06 -11.19 2.06
CA ILE A 106 16.46 -11.90 0.85
C ILE A 106 17.90 -11.57 0.46
N LEU A 107 18.28 -10.29 0.40
CA LEU A 107 19.65 -9.90 0.06
C LEU A 107 20.66 -10.35 1.12
N GLY A 108 20.25 -10.41 2.39
CA GLY A 108 21.06 -10.90 3.50
C GLY A 108 21.44 -12.38 3.40
N ARG A 109 20.74 -13.18 2.57
CA ARG A 109 21.08 -14.58 2.28
C ARG A 109 22.35 -14.73 1.43
N TYR A 110 22.74 -13.67 0.72
CA TYR A 110 23.86 -13.66 -0.20
C TYR A 110 25.02 -12.81 0.34
N ALA A 111 26.23 -13.07 -0.17
CA ALA A 111 27.45 -12.40 0.28
C ALA A 111 27.68 -11.01 -0.35
N PHE A 112 26.62 -10.21 -0.51
CA PHE A 112 26.73 -8.87 -1.10
C PHE A 112 27.61 -7.95 -0.25
N ASN A 113 28.41 -7.11 -0.93
CA ASN A 113 29.11 -6.02 -0.27
C ASN A 113 28.17 -4.83 -0.01
N LYS A 114 27.81 -4.62 1.26
CA LYS A 114 26.89 -3.54 1.66
C LYS A 114 27.49 -2.15 1.53
N ASP A 115 28.83 -2.02 1.50
CA ASP A 115 29.51 -0.73 1.37
C ASP A 115 29.48 -0.20 -0.07
N LEU A 116 29.27 -1.08 -1.05
CA LEU A 116 29.18 -0.67 -2.45
C LEU A 116 27.89 0.09 -2.72
N ARG A 117 28.01 1.19 -3.46
CA ARG A 117 26.84 1.98 -3.90
C ARG A 117 25.83 1.13 -4.68
N GLY A 118 26.31 0.14 -5.43
CA GLY A 118 25.47 -0.83 -6.13
C GLY A 118 24.50 -1.58 -5.23
N TYR A 119 24.85 -1.83 -3.96
CA TYR A 119 23.95 -2.52 -3.02
C TYR A 119 22.72 -1.69 -2.71
N ARG A 120 22.91 -0.40 -2.38
CA ARG A 120 21.80 0.53 -2.14
C ARG A 120 20.94 0.72 -3.39
N ILE A 121 21.58 0.79 -4.56
CA ILE A 121 20.88 0.88 -5.85
C ILE A 121 20.04 -0.37 -6.10
N LEU A 122 20.59 -1.58 -5.91
CA LEU A 122 19.86 -2.83 -6.06
C LEU A 122 18.70 -2.94 -5.07
N PHE A 123 18.92 -2.52 -3.82
CA PHE A 123 17.87 -2.48 -2.81
C PHE A 123 16.68 -1.63 -3.27
N THR A 124 16.92 -0.38 -3.67
CA THR A 124 15.87 0.52 -4.19
C THR A 124 15.25 -0.01 -5.47
N MET A 125 16.01 -0.70 -6.33
CA MET A 125 15.45 -1.34 -7.53
C MET A 125 14.40 -2.40 -7.17
N LEU A 126 14.67 -3.22 -6.15
CA LEU A 126 13.74 -4.26 -5.69
C LEU A 126 12.54 -3.65 -4.99
N GLU A 127 12.75 -2.66 -4.12
CA GLU A 127 11.68 -1.92 -3.43
C GLU A 127 10.68 -1.31 -4.42
N LEU A 128 11.15 -0.55 -5.41
CA LEU A 128 10.29 0.08 -6.41
C LEU A 128 9.58 -0.94 -7.30
N SER A 129 10.26 -2.01 -7.71
CA SER A 129 9.67 -3.01 -8.61
C SER A 129 8.71 -3.97 -7.92
N LEU A 130 8.79 -4.16 -6.59
CA LEU A 130 7.79 -4.89 -5.83
C LEU A 130 6.47 -4.11 -5.74
N GLY A 131 6.53 -2.77 -5.60
CA GLY A 131 5.35 -1.91 -5.67
C GLY A 131 4.78 -1.73 -7.09
N ASP A 132 5.64 -1.73 -8.12
CA ASP A 132 5.22 -1.64 -9.53
C ASP A 132 6.02 -2.60 -10.43
N TYR A 133 5.45 -3.78 -10.68
CA TYR A 133 6.00 -4.81 -11.57
C TYR A 133 6.30 -4.27 -12.99
N SER A 134 5.52 -3.29 -13.47
CA SER A 134 5.64 -2.80 -14.84
C SER A 134 7.00 -2.14 -15.12
N LEU A 135 7.74 -1.75 -14.07
CA LEU A 135 9.08 -1.19 -14.15
C LEU A 135 10.13 -2.19 -14.67
N LEU A 136 9.89 -3.49 -14.53
CA LEU A 136 10.82 -4.53 -14.97
C LEU A 136 10.87 -4.68 -16.50
N ASN A 137 9.85 -4.22 -17.22
CA ASN A 137 9.77 -4.39 -18.67
C ASN A 137 9.43 -3.09 -19.43
N PRO A 138 10.38 -2.51 -20.22
CA PRO A 138 11.80 -2.82 -20.26
C PRO A 138 12.57 -2.14 -19.12
N ILE A 139 13.34 -2.94 -18.37
CA ILE A 139 14.07 -2.52 -17.16
C ILE A 139 14.96 -1.29 -17.37
N SER A 140 15.63 -1.20 -18.53
CA SER A 140 16.61 -0.16 -18.82
C SER A 140 15.99 1.21 -19.05
N LYS A 141 14.76 1.27 -19.57
CA LYS A 141 14.07 2.54 -19.84
C LYS A 141 13.19 2.97 -18.68
N ARG A 142 12.73 2.02 -17.86
CA ARG A 142 11.79 2.26 -16.76
C ARG A 142 12.51 2.26 -15.41
N LEU A 143 12.83 1.08 -14.87
CA LEU A 143 13.44 0.96 -13.54
C LEU A 143 14.77 1.70 -13.41
N TYR A 144 15.69 1.57 -14.37
CA TYR A 144 16.99 2.25 -14.28
C TYR A 144 16.83 3.76 -14.31
N THR A 145 15.92 4.29 -15.12
CA THR A 145 15.63 5.73 -15.20
C THR A 145 15.01 6.25 -13.90
N GLN A 146 14.12 5.48 -13.26
CA GLN A 146 13.54 5.89 -11.99
C GLN A 146 14.58 5.92 -10.87
N VAL A 147 15.37 4.84 -10.73
CA VAL A 147 16.42 4.77 -9.70
C VAL A 147 17.52 5.80 -9.94
N ALA A 148 17.83 6.10 -11.20
CA ALA A 148 18.75 7.17 -11.59
C ALA A 148 18.34 8.53 -11.00
N LYS A 149 17.03 8.84 -10.99
CA LYS A 149 16.51 10.07 -10.37
C LYS A 149 16.71 10.08 -8.86
N VAL A 150 16.43 8.94 -8.19
CA VAL A 150 16.59 8.80 -6.72
C VAL A 150 18.04 9.06 -6.29
N PHE A 151 19.01 8.54 -7.04
CA PHE A 151 20.43 8.64 -6.68
C PHE A 151 21.18 9.79 -7.37
N ASN A 152 20.48 10.64 -8.14
CA ASN A 152 21.05 11.71 -8.96
C ASN A 152 22.24 11.23 -9.82
N VAL A 153 22.01 10.19 -10.61
CA VAL A 153 22.99 9.56 -11.52
C VAL A 153 22.34 9.27 -12.87
N THR A 154 23.10 8.77 -13.83
CA THR A 154 22.54 8.30 -15.12
C THR A 154 22.09 6.85 -15.04
N ALA A 155 21.17 6.43 -15.92
CA ALA A 155 20.74 5.03 -16.03
C ALA A 155 21.91 4.08 -16.34
N SER A 156 22.92 4.54 -17.10
CA SER A 156 24.14 3.77 -17.36
C SER A 156 25.00 3.61 -16.10
N GLN A 157 25.08 4.65 -15.26
CA GLN A 157 25.77 4.55 -13.96
C GLN A 157 25.04 3.60 -13.01
N VAL A 158 23.69 3.59 -12.98
CA VAL A 158 22.90 2.61 -12.22
C VAL A 158 23.30 1.19 -12.60
N GLU A 159 23.23 0.87 -13.90
CA GLU A 159 23.56 -0.44 -14.42
C GLU A 159 25.01 -0.84 -14.09
N ARG A 160 25.97 0.07 -14.30
CA ARG A 160 27.39 -0.16 -13.99
C ARG A 160 27.64 -0.46 -12.51
N ASN A 161 27.00 0.28 -11.60
CA ASN A 161 27.16 0.07 -10.15
C ASN A 161 26.61 -1.30 -9.73
N VAL A 162 25.46 -1.71 -10.28
CA VAL A 162 24.88 -3.02 -9.98
C VAL A 162 25.68 -4.15 -10.62
N ARG A 163 26.19 -3.98 -11.85
CA ARG A 163 27.12 -4.93 -12.47
C ARG A 163 28.34 -5.18 -11.59
N TYR A 164 28.99 -4.10 -11.13
CA TYR A 164 30.16 -4.19 -10.26
C TYR A 164 29.85 -4.91 -8.94
N LEU A 165 28.68 -4.66 -8.35
CA LEU A 165 28.22 -5.40 -7.17
C LEU A 165 28.09 -6.91 -7.45
N PHE A 166 27.53 -7.28 -8.60
CA PHE A 166 27.39 -8.69 -8.99
C PHE A 166 28.73 -9.35 -9.29
N GLU A 167 29.69 -8.63 -9.88
CA GLU A 167 31.06 -9.12 -10.07
C GLU A 167 31.78 -9.37 -8.74
N ASP A 168 31.67 -8.45 -7.78
CA ASP A 168 32.19 -8.63 -6.41
C ASP A 168 31.55 -9.84 -5.70
N LEU A 169 30.23 -9.99 -5.81
CA LEU A 169 29.50 -11.15 -5.27
C LEU A 169 30.04 -12.46 -5.85
N MET A 170 30.18 -12.56 -7.18
CA MET A 170 30.66 -13.78 -7.83
C MET A 170 32.07 -14.15 -7.36
N ALA A 171 32.97 -13.16 -7.23
CA ALA A 171 34.32 -13.40 -6.73
C ALA A 171 34.30 -13.97 -5.30
N LYS A 172 33.43 -13.43 -4.43
CA LYS A 172 33.23 -13.93 -3.07
C LYS A 172 32.63 -15.34 -3.03
N GLU A 173 31.58 -15.59 -3.81
CA GLU A 173 30.93 -16.91 -3.89
C GLU A 173 31.91 -17.99 -4.37
N LYS A 174 32.77 -17.69 -5.35
CA LYS A 174 33.82 -18.61 -5.83
C LYS A 174 34.78 -19.01 -4.72
N ILE A 175 35.23 -18.05 -3.90
CA ILE A 175 36.12 -18.32 -2.76
C ILE A 175 35.40 -19.16 -1.69
N MET A 176 34.12 -18.85 -1.41
CA MET A 176 33.33 -19.57 -0.41
C MET A 176 33.07 -21.02 -0.80
N ARG A 177 32.77 -21.30 -2.08
CA ARG A 177 32.58 -22.67 -2.59
C ARG A 177 33.78 -23.59 -2.35
N VAL A 178 34.99 -23.03 -2.41
CA VAL A 178 36.23 -23.78 -2.17
C VAL A 178 36.45 -24.02 -0.68
N LYS A 179 36.13 -23.05 0.18
CA LYS A 179 36.45 -23.07 1.61
C LYS A 179 35.40 -23.79 2.47
N THR A 180 34.13 -23.77 2.08
CA THR A 180 33.02 -24.21 2.94
C THR A 180 32.04 -25.02 2.11
N LYS A 181 31.76 -26.27 2.51
CA LYS A 181 30.74 -27.14 1.90
C LYS A 181 29.31 -26.85 2.40
N GLU A 182 29.12 -25.83 3.23
CA GLU A 182 27.79 -25.45 3.73
C GLU A 182 26.93 -24.85 2.61
N LYS A 183 25.65 -25.23 2.58
CA LYS A 183 24.65 -24.67 1.67
C LYS A 183 24.34 -23.22 2.05
N ARG A 184 25.10 -22.26 1.51
CA ARG A 184 24.63 -20.88 1.36
C ARG A 184 23.92 -20.74 0.02
N TYR A 185 22.93 -19.84 -0.04
CA TYR A 185 22.30 -19.46 -1.30
C TYR A 185 23.36 -18.79 -2.19
N TYR A 186 23.70 -19.45 -3.30
CA TYR A 186 24.58 -18.86 -4.31
C TYR A 186 23.70 -18.30 -5.43
N LEU A 187 23.92 -17.03 -5.78
CA LEU A 187 23.17 -16.40 -6.86
C LEU A 187 23.74 -16.81 -8.23
N SER A 188 25.05 -16.99 -8.31
CA SER A 188 25.72 -17.48 -9.53
C SER A 188 25.49 -18.98 -9.74
N SER A 189 25.08 -19.36 -10.94
CA SER A 189 25.17 -20.76 -11.41
C SER A 189 26.64 -21.09 -11.73
N GLU A 190 26.97 -22.37 -11.92
CA GLU A 190 28.33 -22.85 -12.24
C GLU A 190 28.95 -22.14 -13.46
N ASN A 191 28.13 -21.66 -14.40
CA ASN A 191 28.54 -20.90 -15.59
C ASN A 191 29.00 -19.44 -15.32
N GLY A 192 28.98 -18.98 -14.07
CA GLY A 192 29.80 -17.84 -13.62
C GLY A 192 29.46 -16.44 -14.16
N ARG A 193 28.25 -16.20 -14.68
CA ARG A 193 27.80 -14.86 -15.10
C ARG A 193 26.47 -14.47 -14.47
N LEU A 194 26.38 -13.21 -14.05
CA LEU A 194 25.18 -12.56 -13.51
C LEU A 194 24.77 -11.35 -14.37
N PRO A 195 24.06 -11.55 -15.49
CA PRO A 195 23.56 -10.44 -16.30
C PRO A 195 22.61 -9.56 -15.47
N VAL A 196 22.87 -8.26 -15.39
CA VAL A 196 22.19 -7.37 -14.43
C VAL A 196 20.67 -7.47 -14.49
N ALA A 197 20.09 -7.29 -15.67
CA ALA A 197 18.63 -7.35 -15.86
C ALA A 197 18.04 -8.68 -15.41
N LYS A 198 18.62 -9.80 -15.86
CA LYS A 198 18.15 -11.15 -15.52
C LYS A 198 18.26 -11.43 -14.03
N THR A 199 19.37 -11.03 -13.42
CA THR A 199 19.61 -11.22 -11.99
C THR A 199 18.66 -10.39 -11.13
N VAL A 200 18.38 -9.14 -11.50
CA VAL A 200 17.40 -8.30 -10.80
C VAL A 200 16.01 -8.93 -10.87
N VAL A 201 15.56 -9.37 -12.05
CA VAL A 201 14.27 -10.05 -12.21
C VAL A 201 14.21 -11.33 -11.38
N LYS A 202 15.29 -12.11 -11.35
CA LYS A 202 15.39 -13.32 -10.52
C LYS A 202 15.25 -13.00 -9.03
N LEU A 203 15.97 -11.99 -8.53
CA LEU A 203 15.88 -11.55 -7.14
C LEU A 203 14.48 -11.02 -6.80
N TRP A 204 13.87 -10.27 -7.71
CA TRP A 204 12.49 -9.80 -7.57
C TRP A 204 11.50 -10.96 -7.47
N GLN A 205 11.63 -11.98 -8.32
CA GLN A 205 10.78 -13.17 -8.28
C GLN A 205 10.94 -13.91 -6.95
N ILE A 206 12.18 -14.04 -6.44
CA ILE A 206 12.43 -14.63 -5.11
C ILE A 206 11.74 -13.82 -4.01
N CYS A 207 11.85 -12.49 -4.02
CA CYS A 207 11.13 -11.65 -3.06
C CYS A 207 9.62 -11.86 -3.15
N ARG A 208 9.07 -11.91 -4.37
CA ARG A 208 7.64 -12.12 -4.59
C ARG A 208 7.16 -13.46 -4.04
N LEU A 209 7.87 -14.56 -4.34
CA LEU A 209 7.51 -15.89 -3.86
C LEU A 209 7.62 -16.01 -2.33
N GLU A 210 8.58 -15.32 -1.71
CA GLU A 210 8.68 -15.27 -0.25
C GLU A 210 7.48 -14.55 0.35
N ALA A 211 7.03 -13.46 -0.27
CA ALA A 211 5.84 -12.74 0.16
C ALA A 211 4.56 -13.58 -0.02
N GLU A 212 4.50 -14.41 -1.07
CA GLU A 212 3.39 -15.34 -1.34
C GLU A 212 3.47 -16.63 -0.48
N GLY A 213 4.61 -16.91 0.17
CA GLY A 213 4.83 -18.10 1.02
C GLY A 213 5.27 -19.36 0.26
N ASP A 214 5.48 -19.26 -1.06
CA ASP A 214 5.66 -20.38 -1.99
C ASP A 214 7.13 -20.81 -2.18
N LEU A 215 8.05 -20.27 -1.37
CA LEU A 215 9.49 -20.37 -1.60
C LEU A 215 10.05 -21.81 -1.57
N LEU A 216 9.41 -22.70 -0.81
CA LEU A 216 9.88 -24.07 -0.62
C LEU A 216 9.65 -24.96 -1.86
N GLU A 217 8.60 -24.69 -2.65
CA GLU A 217 8.32 -25.49 -3.86
C GLU A 217 9.13 -25.04 -5.09
N GLU A 218 9.47 -23.75 -5.20
CA GLU A 218 10.23 -23.24 -6.35
C GLU A 218 11.75 -23.42 -6.21
N LEU A 219 12.31 -23.37 -4.99
CA LEU A 219 13.75 -23.58 -4.78
C LEU A 219 14.19 -25.01 -5.15
N ASP A 220 13.34 -26.01 -4.92
CA ASP A 220 13.63 -27.39 -5.31
C ASP A 220 13.61 -27.54 -6.85
N LYS A 221 12.66 -26.91 -7.54
CA LYS A 221 12.60 -26.89 -9.02
C LYS A 221 13.80 -26.17 -9.65
N VAL A 222 14.26 -25.07 -9.05
CA VAL A 222 15.43 -24.30 -9.54
C VAL A 222 16.74 -25.06 -9.31
N ASN A 223 16.85 -25.81 -8.21
CA ASN A 223 18.04 -26.62 -7.93
C ASN A 223 18.10 -27.91 -8.78
N GLU A 224 16.97 -28.57 -9.04
CA GLU A 224 16.92 -29.76 -9.91
C GLU A 224 17.37 -29.46 -11.35
N LEU A 225 17.00 -28.29 -11.87
CA LEU A 225 17.43 -27.82 -13.20
C LEU A 225 18.91 -27.42 -13.27
N ALA A 226 19.53 -27.10 -12.14
CA ALA A 226 20.96 -26.78 -12.06
C ALA A 226 21.86 -28.02 -11.92
N THR A 227 21.27 -29.19 -11.65
CA THR A 227 22.02 -30.45 -11.46
C THR A 227 21.89 -31.42 -12.65
N SER A 228 21.07 -31.06 -13.65
CA SER A 228 20.74 -31.89 -14.81
C SER A 228 21.22 -31.31 -16.16
N ALA A 229 22.09 -30.30 -16.13
CA ALA A 229 22.75 -29.70 -17.30
C ALA A 229 24.22 -29.42 -16.99
#